data_AF-A0A7Z7IVU1-F1
#
_entry.id   AF-A0A7Z7IVU1-F1
#
_cell.length_a   1.000
_cell.length_b   1.000
_cell.length_c   1.000
_cell.angle_alpha   90.00
_cell.angle_beta   90.00
_cell.angle_gamma   90.00
#
_symmetry.space_group_name_H-M   'P 1'
#
loop_
_entity.id
_entity.type
_entity.pdbx_description
1 polymer ?
#
loop_
_entity_poly.entity_id
_entity_poly.type
_entity_poly.pdbx_seq_one_letter_code
_entity_poly.pdbx_strand_id
1 'polypeptide(L)'
;MTELTTIVAAERVIDIKHPATEAPIGLRITLLPDTDERVRAVARKAVNERLAGKGKLTAEKSEQGRLDILTASMGGWEWAAGLSFHGEQPQLTQQIARQLLTELPWIADQIDTVLGDRAGFFPSVHAVAA
;
A
#
# COMPACT_ATOMS: atom_id res chain seq x y z
N MET A 1 -20.62 23.34 -12.25
CA MET A 1 -20.93 22.03 -12.88
C MET A 1 -19.74 21.15 -12.63
N THR A 2 -19.94 19.95 -12.06
CA THR A 2 -18.84 19.01 -11.80
C THR A 2 -18.73 18.05 -12.97
N GLU A 3 -17.57 18.02 -13.61
CA GLU A 3 -17.27 17.05 -14.66
C GLU A 3 -16.90 15.70 -14.02
N LEU A 4 -17.65 14.64 -14.32
CA LEU A 4 -17.46 13.33 -13.67
C LEU A 4 -16.08 12.72 -13.94
N THR A 5 -15.46 13.04 -15.08
CA THR A 5 -14.16 12.50 -15.49
C THR A 5 -12.98 13.05 -14.68
N THR A 6 -13.18 14.12 -13.91
CA THR A 6 -12.13 14.69 -13.05
C THR A 6 -12.10 14.07 -11.65
N ILE A 7 -13.10 13.24 -11.30
CA ILE A 7 -13.14 12.52 -10.03
C ILE A 7 -12.30 11.25 -10.19
N VAL A 8 -11.01 11.37 -9.90
CA VAL A 8 -10.04 10.28 -9.99
C VAL A 8 -9.38 10.02 -8.64
N ALA A 9 -9.06 8.76 -8.37
CA ALA A 9 -8.27 8.41 -7.20
C ALA A 9 -6.84 8.93 -7.38
N ALA A 10 -6.29 9.54 -6.34
CA ALA A 10 -4.93 10.02 -6.25
C ALA A 10 -4.15 9.21 -5.22
N GLU A 11 -2.83 9.29 -5.24
CA GLU A 11 -1.98 8.72 -4.19
C GLU A 11 -2.27 9.36 -2.82
N ARG A 12 -2.00 8.59 -1.75
CA ARG A 12 -2.23 9.00 -0.36
C ARG A 12 -0.98 8.74 0.47
N VAL A 13 -0.49 9.77 1.15
CA VAL A 13 0.61 9.62 2.12
C VAL A 13 0.03 9.30 3.50
N ILE A 14 0.62 8.32 4.18
CA ILE A 14 0.27 7.95 5.55
C ILE A 14 1.49 7.92 6.47
N ASP A 15 1.27 8.28 7.73
CA ASP A 15 2.22 8.02 8.81
C ASP A 15 1.98 6.62 9.38
N ILE A 16 3.03 5.81 9.42
CA ILE A 16 3.00 4.53 10.12
C ILE A 16 3.06 4.77 11.63
N LYS A 17 2.16 4.11 12.34
CA LYS A 17 1.97 4.27 13.78
C LYS A 17 2.55 3.10 14.56
N HIS A 18 3.05 3.36 15.75
CA HIS A 18 3.49 2.33 16.68
C HIS A 18 2.27 1.49 17.13
N PRO A 19 2.33 0.15 17.09
CA PRO A 19 1.15 -0.69 17.28
C PRO A 19 0.54 -0.61 18.69
N ALA A 20 1.30 -0.21 19.71
CA ALA A 20 0.81 -0.11 21.08
C ALA A 20 0.39 1.30 21.52
N THR A 21 0.97 2.35 20.92
CA THR A 21 0.79 3.74 21.39
C THR A 21 0.05 4.59 20.36
N GLU A 22 -0.12 4.09 19.15
CA GLU A 22 -0.70 4.79 17.99
C GLU A 22 0.02 6.08 17.58
N ALA A 23 1.18 6.37 18.20
CA ALA A 23 2.01 7.50 17.85
C ALA A 23 2.77 7.23 16.54
N PRO A 24 2.94 8.24 15.66
CA PRO A 24 3.78 8.10 14.48
C PRO A 24 5.21 7.69 14.84
N ILE A 25 5.77 6.72 14.13
CA ILE A 25 7.16 6.25 14.35
C ILE A 25 8.19 6.99 13.50
N GLY A 26 7.73 7.87 12.60
CA GLY A 26 8.60 8.57 11.66
C GLY A 26 8.84 7.84 10.34
N LEU A 27 8.05 6.81 10.00
CA LEU A 27 8.00 6.24 8.65
C LEU A 27 6.75 6.76 7.95
N ARG A 28 6.93 7.44 6.82
CA ARG A 28 5.83 7.86 5.94
C ARG A 28 5.83 7.02 4.68
N ILE A 29 4.66 6.56 4.26
CA ILE A 29 4.51 5.74 3.06
C ILE A 29 3.51 6.41 2.13
N THR A 30 3.90 6.59 0.86
CA THR A 30 3.01 6.96 -0.22
C THR A 30 2.35 5.70 -0.76
N LEU A 31 1.03 5.64 -0.68
CA LEU A 31 0.22 4.55 -1.20
C LEU A 31 -0.47 4.94 -2.49
N LEU A 32 -0.47 4.01 -3.43
CA LEU A 32 -1.13 4.11 -4.73
C LEU A 32 -2.53 3.50 -4.64
N PRO A 33 -3.53 4.08 -5.32
CA PRO A 33 -4.87 3.50 -5.36
C PRO A 33 -4.91 2.21 -6.18
N ASP A 34 -5.98 1.41 -6.02
CA ASP A 34 -6.21 0.16 -6.75
C ASP A 34 -6.38 0.36 -8.27
N THR A 35 -6.65 1.60 -8.70
CA THR A 35 -6.72 2.00 -10.10
C THR A 35 -5.37 2.29 -10.75
N ASP A 36 -4.28 2.43 -9.98
CA ASP A 36 -2.92 2.57 -10.54
C ASP A 36 -2.58 1.35 -11.39
N GLU A 37 -1.99 1.55 -12.57
CA GLU A 37 -1.75 0.48 -13.53
C GLU A 37 -0.86 -0.63 -12.98
N ARG A 38 0.12 -0.30 -12.12
CA ARG A 38 1.03 -1.28 -11.50
C ARG A 38 0.28 -2.14 -10.50
N VAL A 39 -0.49 -1.50 -9.63
CA VAL A 39 -1.32 -2.19 -8.61
C VAL A 39 -2.34 -3.09 -9.30
N ARG A 40 -3.03 -2.56 -10.30
CA ARG A 40 -4.04 -3.29 -11.08
C ARG A 40 -3.47 -4.49 -11.82
N ALA A 41 -2.27 -4.37 -12.39
CA ALA A 41 -1.60 -5.47 -13.08
C ALA A 41 -1.30 -6.63 -12.12
N VAL A 42 -0.78 -6.33 -10.92
CA VAL A 42 -0.47 -7.32 -9.88
C VAL A 42 -1.75 -7.97 -9.34
N ALA A 43 -2.77 -7.17 -9.02
CA ALA A 43 -4.05 -7.68 -8.55
C ALA A 43 -4.71 -8.62 -9.57
N ARG A 44 -4.70 -8.25 -10.86
CA ARG A 44 -5.21 -9.11 -11.94
C ARG A 44 -4.43 -10.41 -12.06
N LYS A 45 -3.10 -10.35 -11.96
CA LYS A 45 -2.26 -11.56 -11.98
C LYS A 45 -2.64 -12.51 -10.84
N ALA A 46 -2.79 -12.01 -9.61
CA ALA A 46 -3.18 -12.83 -8.47
C ALA A 46 -4.56 -13.49 -8.64
N VAL A 47 -5.54 -12.76 -9.19
CA VAL A 47 -6.87 -13.30 -9.51
C VAL A 47 -6.78 -14.37 -10.60
N ASN A 48 -6.04 -14.11 -11.69
CA ASN A 48 -5.86 -15.05 -12.78
C ASN A 48 -5.18 -16.35 -12.31
N GLU A 49 -4.17 -16.26 -11.45
CA GLU A 49 -3.49 -17.43 -10.88
C GLU A 49 -4.45 -18.27 -10.02
N ARG A 50 -5.34 -17.63 -9.26
CA ARG A 50 -6.40 -18.31 -8.50
C ARG A 50 -7.41 -19.01 -9.41
N LEU A 51 -7.85 -18.34 -10.49
CA LEU A 51 -8.85 -18.87 -11.42
C LEU A 51 -8.30 -19.95 -12.37
N ALA A 52 -7.02 -19.87 -12.73
CA ALA A 52 -6.39 -20.83 -13.63
C ALA A 52 -6.30 -22.25 -13.02
N GLY A 53 -6.61 -22.43 -11.74
CA GLY A 53 -6.66 -23.74 -11.08
C GLY A 53 -5.31 -24.47 -11.07
N LYS A 54 -4.20 -23.76 -11.33
CA LYS A 54 -2.85 -24.34 -11.34
C LYS A 54 -2.38 -24.60 -9.91
N GLY A 55 -2.84 -25.73 -9.38
CA GLY A 55 -2.51 -26.25 -8.04
C GLY A 55 -3.54 -25.89 -6.98
N LYS A 56 -3.39 -26.52 -5.80
CA LYS A 56 -4.24 -26.27 -4.63
C LYS A 56 -4.14 -24.80 -4.21
N LEU A 57 -5.28 -24.17 -3.96
CA LEU A 57 -5.35 -22.90 -3.26
C LEU A 57 -4.98 -23.15 -1.80
N THR A 58 -3.93 -22.51 -1.31
CA THR A 58 -3.46 -22.63 0.06
C THR A 58 -3.47 -21.27 0.74
N ALA A 59 -3.37 -21.26 2.07
CA ALA A 59 -3.27 -20.03 2.84
C ALA A 59 -2.01 -19.26 2.45
N GLU A 60 -0.88 -19.95 2.27
CA GLU A 60 0.41 -19.36 1.91
C GLU A 60 0.36 -18.67 0.55
N LYS A 61 -0.28 -19.28 -0.45
CA LYS A 61 -0.49 -18.65 -1.76
C LYS A 61 -1.37 -17.40 -1.67
N SER A 62 -2.39 -17.44 -0.80
CA SER A 62 -3.28 -16.29 -0.60
C SER A 62 -2.54 -15.15 0.09
N GLU A 63 -1.70 -15.46 1.09
CA GLU A 63 -0.86 -14.46 1.77
C GLU A 63 0.20 -13.88 0.84
N GLN A 64 0.81 -14.72 -0.01
CA GLN A 64 1.76 -14.25 -1.02
C GLN A 64 1.11 -13.25 -1.99
N GLY A 65 -0.10 -13.57 -2.49
CA GLY A 65 -0.85 -12.67 -3.36
C GLY A 65 -1.26 -11.38 -2.68
N ARG A 66 -1.61 -11.43 -1.38
CA ARG A 66 -1.86 -10.23 -0.57
C ARG A 66 -0.60 -9.37 -0.47
N LEU A 67 0.52 -9.93 -0.05
CA LEU A 67 1.80 -9.21 0.06
C LEU A 67 2.25 -8.62 -1.27
N ASP A 68 2.04 -9.32 -2.40
CA ASP A 68 2.31 -8.80 -3.74
C ASP A 68 1.53 -7.51 -4.01
N ILE A 69 0.23 -7.48 -3.69
CA ILE A 69 -0.60 -6.30 -3.89
C ILE A 69 -0.17 -5.16 -2.95
N LEU A 70 0.09 -5.45 -1.67
CA LEU A 70 0.53 -4.44 -0.71
C LEU A 70 1.84 -3.79 -1.15
N THR A 71 2.82 -4.61 -1.56
CA THR A 71 4.13 -4.14 -2.03
C THR A 71 4.00 -3.33 -3.32
N ALA A 72 3.14 -3.74 -4.25
CA ALA A 72 2.86 -3.00 -5.48
C ALA A 72 2.17 -1.65 -5.22
N SER A 73 1.42 -1.55 -4.11
CA SER A 73 0.70 -0.34 -3.71
C SER A 73 1.60 0.70 -3.03
N MET A 74 2.84 0.35 -2.68
CA MET A 74 3.80 1.30 -2.11
C MET A 74 4.48 2.09 -3.24
N GLY A 75 4.13 3.37 -3.36
CA GLY A 75 4.69 4.29 -4.36
C GLY A 75 5.99 4.96 -3.91
N GLY A 76 6.20 5.10 -2.60
CA GLY A 76 7.36 5.75 -2.00
C GLY A 76 7.36 5.61 -0.49
N TRP A 77 8.50 5.87 0.14
CA TRP A 77 8.56 6.07 1.59
C TRP A 77 9.60 7.10 1.98
N GLU A 78 9.44 7.65 3.16
CA GLU A 78 10.36 8.60 3.76
C GLU A 78 10.62 8.21 5.21
N TRP A 79 11.88 8.28 5.61
CA TRP A 79 12.36 7.88 6.93
C TRP A 79 12.77 9.12 7.72
N ALA A 80 12.26 9.25 8.94
CA ALA A 80 12.74 10.26 9.88
C ALA A 80 14.17 9.94 10.35
N ALA A 81 14.92 10.97 10.74
CA ALA A 81 16.25 10.79 11.30
C ALA A 81 16.21 9.88 12.54
N GLY A 82 17.09 8.88 12.59
CA GLY A 82 17.18 7.92 13.69
C GLY A 82 16.25 6.70 13.58
N LEU A 83 15.30 6.69 12.64
CA LEU A 83 14.55 5.49 12.31
C LEU A 83 15.34 4.64 11.31
N SER A 84 15.37 3.33 11.49
CA SER A 84 16.02 2.41 10.55
C SER A 84 15.33 1.06 10.48
N PHE A 85 15.56 0.36 9.37
CA PHE A 85 15.27 -1.06 9.20
C PHE A 85 16.60 -1.78 9.01
N HIS A 86 16.93 -2.69 9.95
CA HIS A 86 18.25 -3.33 10.02
C HIS A 86 19.43 -2.35 10.09
N GLY A 87 19.26 -1.19 10.73
CA GLY A 87 20.31 -0.17 10.86
C GLY A 87 20.45 0.77 9.66
N GLU A 88 19.67 0.57 8.60
CA GLU A 88 19.70 1.40 7.38
C GLU A 88 18.34 2.05 7.08
N GLN A 89 18.34 3.02 6.16
CA GLN A 89 17.13 3.60 5.57
C GLN A 89 17.10 3.22 4.08
N PRO A 90 16.68 2.00 3.74
CA PRO A 90 16.81 1.49 2.39
C PRO A 90 15.90 2.22 1.41
N GLN A 91 16.33 2.33 0.15
CA GLN A 91 15.46 2.80 -0.93
C GLN A 91 14.29 1.82 -1.13
N LEU A 92 13.13 2.38 -1.48
CA LEU A 92 11.96 1.56 -1.75
C LEU A 92 12.18 0.73 -3.02
N THR A 93 12.25 -0.59 -2.84
CA THR A 93 12.20 -1.57 -3.93
C THR A 93 11.18 -2.63 -3.57
N GLN A 94 10.65 -3.35 -4.56
CA GLN A 94 9.69 -4.43 -4.33
C GLN A 94 10.25 -5.51 -3.38
N GLN A 95 11.55 -5.84 -3.50
CA GLN A 95 12.20 -6.81 -2.63
C GLN A 95 12.26 -6.33 -1.18
N ILE A 96 12.73 -5.10 -0.93
CA ILE A 96 12.87 -4.57 0.42
C ILE A 96 11.51 -4.30 1.07
N ALA A 97 10.53 -3.80 0.30
CA ALA A 97 9.17 -3.62 0.80
C ALA A 97 8.55 -4.96 1.21
N ARG A 98 8.66 -6.00 0.37
CA ARG A 98 8.18 -7.35 0.72
C ARG A 98 8.87 -7.87 1.98
N GLN A 99 10.19 -7.69 2.10
CA GLN A 99 10.94 -8.09 3.29
C GLN A 99 10.41 -7.38 4.54
N LEU A 100 10.28 -6.05 4.49
CA LEU A 100 9.75 -5.25 5.59
C LEU A 100 8.34 -5.68 6.00
N LEU A 101 7.43 -5.89 5.06
CA LEU A 101 6.05 -6.31 5.35
C LEU A 101 5.96 -7.75 5.88
N THR A 102 6.90 -8.62 5.50
CA THR A 102 6.98 -9.99 6.01
C THR A 102 7.51 -10.02 7.45
N GLU A 103 8.55 -9.24 7.74
CA GLU A 103 9.17 -9.18 9.07
C GLU A 103 8.34 -8.35 10.07
N LEU A 104 7.63 -7.34 9.58
CA LEU A 104 6.84 -6.40 10.38
C LEU A 104 5.36 -6.41 9.91
N PRO A 105 4.60 -7.49 10.20
CA PRO A 105 3.22 -7.65 9.71
C PRO A 105 2.28 -6.55 10.21
N TRP A 106 2.56 -5.93 11.35
CA TRP A 106 1.78 -4.81 11.87
C TRP A 106 1.85 -3.55 10.97
N ILE A 107 2.89 -3.41 10.13
CA ILE A 107 2.95 -2.38 9.09
C ILE A 107 2.04 -2.78 7.93
N ALA A 108 2.09 -4.05 7.52
CA ALA A 108 1.24 -4.58 6.45
C ALA A 108 -0.25 -4.38 6.78
N ASP A 109 -0.65 -4.61 8.02
CA ASP A 109 -2.05 -4.44 8.46
C ASP A 109 -2.51 -2.98 8.43
N GLN A 110 -1.64 -2.02 8.75
CA GLN A 110 -1.95 -0.59 8.60
C GLN A 110 -2.10 -0.19 7.14
N ILE A 111 -1.22 -0.68 6.26
CA ILE A 111 -1.32 -0.43 4.81
C ILE A 111 -2.59 -1.05 4.25
N ASP A 112 -2.88 -2.31 4.59
CA ASP A 112 -4.07 -3.04 4.15
C ASP A 112 -5.36 -2.33 4.58
N THR A 113 -5.40 -1.85 5.82
CA THR A 113 -6.52 -1.04 6.34
C THR A 113 -6.74 0.23 5.50
N VAL A 114 -5.66 0.95 5.18
CA VAL A 114 -5.75 2.18 4.37
C VAL A 114 -6.19 1.88 2.94
N LEU A 115 -5.67 0.82 2.33
CA LEU A 115 -6.07 0.40 0.98
C LEU A 115 -7.54 -0.07 0.93
N GLY A 116 -8.06 -0.60 2.04
CA GLY A 116 -9.48 -0.92 2.20
C GLY A 116 -10.38 0.33 2.22
N ASP A 117 -9.88 1.45 2.75
CA ASP A 117 -10.53 2.77 2.74
C ASP A 117 -10.35 3.48 1.40
N ARG A 118 -11.00 2.94 0.36
CA ARG A 118 -10.92 3.47 -1.02
C ARG A 118 -11.36 4.93 -1.13
N ALA A 119 -12.33 5.35 -0.31
CA ALA A 119 -12.82 6.73 -0.31
C ALA A 119 -11.70 7.72 0.04
N GLY A 120 -10.76 7.33 0.92
CA GLY A 120 -9.62 8.16 1.30
C GLY A 120 -8.61 8.46 0.18
N PHE A 121 -8.68 7.79 -0.97
CA PHE A 121 -7.85 8.10 -2.15
C PHE A 121 -8.50 9.13 -3.08
N PHE A 122 -9.75 9.52 -2.86
CA PHE A 122 -10.39 10.57 -3.63
C PHE A 122 -10.22 11.90 -2.88
N PRO A 123 -9.52 12.89 -3.46
CA PRO A 123 -9.43 14.21 -2.85
C PRO A 123 -10.85 14.76 -2.65
N SER A 124 -11.19 15.16 -1.43
CA SER A 124 -12.47 15.81 -1.11
C SER A 124 -12.60 17.20 -1.74
N VAL A 125 -11.54 17.65 -2.41
CA VAL A 125 -11.32 19.03 -2.80
C VAL A 125 -11.81 19.23 -4.24
N HIS A 126 -13.11 19.49 -4.34
CA HIS A 126 -13.50 20.71 -5.05
C HIS A 126 -12.88 21.89 -4.29
N ALA A 127 -11.63 22.25 -4.62
CA ALA A 127 -11.05 23.52 -4.18
C ALA A 127 -11.82 24.61 -4.92
N VAL A 128 -12.92 25.05 -4.34
CA VAL A 128 -13.41 26.38 -4.65
C VAL A 128 -12.33 27.31 -4.09
N ALA A 129 -11.53 27.87 -5.01
CA ALA A 129 -10.71 29.02 -4.73
C ALA A 129 -11.60 30.06 -4.04
N ALA A 130 -11.28 30.36 -2.79
CA ALA A 130 -11.76 31.53 -2.07
C ALA A 130 -10.72 32.64 -2.21
#